data_AF-A0A0F7TZJ5-F1
#
_entry.id   AF-A0A0F7TZJ5-F1
#
_cell.length_a   1.000
_cell.length_b   1.000
_cell.length_c   1.000
_cell.angle_alpha   90.00
_cell.angle_beta   90.00
_cell.angle_gamma   90.00
#
_symmetry.space_group_name_H-M   'P 1'
#
loop_
_entity.id
_entity.type
_entity.pdbx_description
1 polymer ?
#
loop_
_entity_poly.entity_id
_entity_poly.type
_entity_poly.pdbx_seq_one_letter_code
_entity_poly.pdbx_strand_id
1 'polypeptide(L)'
;MSLDIPCQTTLRVLLRWHFRKFHYYKSKEVVKSRLPILQIPDAISSAFNLIARIAVEPVVARYIQEADFKKDSEISTGKPHHFVTDGSHDEAMMRLLAGSADLKQAGLEWREYWTVIQEDLNDGRFSQHAAAFALTLLPNVKFLGLP
;
A
#
# COMPACT_ATOMS: atom_id res chain seq x y z
N MET A 1 0.19 6.06 -32.69
CA MET A 1 0.66 6.80 -31.51
C MET A 1 1.40 5.79 -30.65
N SER A 2 2.73 5.71 -30.77
CA SER A 2 3.54 4.78 -29.96
C SER A 2 3.57 5.30 -28.53
N LEU A 3 3.06 4.50 -27.58
CA LEU A 3 3.38 4.65 -26.17
C LEU A 3 4.82 4.14 -26.01
N ASP A 4 5.78 5.05 -25.91
CA ASP A 4 7.15 4.71 -25.51
C ASP A 4 7.09 4.08 -24.11
N ILE A 5 7.30 2.76 -24.06
CA ILE A 5 7.44 2.04 -22.79
C ILE A 5 8.75 2.52 -22.17
N PRO A 6 8.73 3.20 -21.00
CA PRO A 6 9.96 3.66 -20.38
C PRO A 6 10.86 2.47 -20.06
N CYS A 7 12.15 2.58 -20.40
CA CYS A 7 13.16 1.59 -20.02
C CYS A 7 13.12 1.32 -18.51
N GLN A 8 13.36 0.07 -18.07
CA GLN A 8 13.29 -0.34 -16.66
C GLN A 8 14.14 0.54 -15.72
N THR A 9 15.26 1.08 -16.19
CA THR A 9 16.12 2.01 -15.44
C THR A 9 15.39 3.31 -15.12
N THR A 10 14.66 3.88 -16.08
CA THR A 10 13.88 5.10 -15.91
C THR A 10 12.71 4.87 -14.94
N LEU A 11 12.06 3.71 -15.02
CA LEU A 11 10.97 3.35 -14.11
C LEU A 11 11.44 3.25 -12.66
N ARG A 12 12.59 2.61 -12.39
CA ARG A 12 13.15 2.49 -11.04
C ARG A 12 13.51 3.85 -10.42
N VAL A 13 14.08 4.76 -11.21
CA VAL A 13 14.42 6.11 -10.74
C VAL A 13 13.16 6.89 -10.37
N LEU A 14 12.12 6.80 -11.19
CA LEU A 14 10.84 7.46 -10.94
C LEU A 14 10.16 6.90 -9.68
N LEU A 15 10.10 5.58 -9.52
CA LEU A 15 9.56 4.95 -8.31
C LEU A 15 10.33 5.36 -7.06
N ARG A 16 11.66 5.36 -7.12
CA ARG A 16 12.50 5.79 -6.00
C ARG A 16 12.22 7.22 -5.62
N TRP A 17 12.12 8.12 -6.60
CA TRP A 17 11.83 9.53 -6.34
C TRP A 17 10.44 9.71 -5.73
N HIS A 18 9.44 9.03 -6.28
CA HIS A 18 8.05 9.11 -5.83
C HIS A 18 7.85 8.57 -4.41
N PHE A 19 8.37 7.38 -4.12
CA PHE A 19 8.14 6.70 -2.84
C PHE A 19 9.07 7.14 -1.72
N ARG A 20 10.14 7.91 -2.00
CA ARG A 20 11.09 8.34 -0.96
C ARG A 20 10.39 9.04 0.20
N LYS A 21 9.42 9.90 -0.10
CA LYS A 21 8.59 10.61 0.86
C LYS A 21 7.12 10.22 0.68
N PHE A 22 6.76 9.09 1.27
CA PHE A 22 5.45 8.51 1.14
C PHE A 22 4.44 9.18 2.10
N HIS A 23 3.25 9.46 1.56
CA HIS A 23 2.07 9.84 2.32
C HIS A 23 0.83 9.29 1.59
N TYR A 24 -0.26 9.06 2.32
CA TYR A 24 -1.49 8.60 1.69
C TYR A 24 -2.13 9.69 0.84
N TYR A 25 -2.58 9.29 -0.36
CA TYR A 25 -3.30 10.15 -1.29
C TYR A 25 -4.81 9.92 -1.11
N LYS A 26 -5.54 10.92 -0.58
CA LYS A 26 -7.01 10.89 -0.44
C LYS A 26 -7.66 11.81 -1.50
N SER A 27 -8.82 11.44 -2.05
CA SER A 27 -9.37 12.10 -3.25
C SER A 27 -10.01 13.48 -2.99
N LYS A 28 -9.18 14.53 -3.12
CA LYS A 28 -9.38 15.64 -4.08
C LYS A 28 -8.15 15.83 -4.98
N GLU A 29 -7.00 15.29 -4.57
CA GLU A 29 -5.69 15.53 -5.18
C GLU A 29 -5.30 14.51 -6.25
N VAL A 30 -5.90 13.32 -6.22
CA VAL A 30 -5.56 12.16 -7.07
C VAL A 30 -5.99 12.36 -8.53
N VAL A 31 -7.03 13.16 -8.77
CA VAL A 31 -7.65 13.35 -10.10
C VAL A 31 -6.72 14.08 -11.10
N LYS A 32 -5.57 14.64 -10.65
CA LYS A 32 -4.71 15.48 -11.50
C LYS A 32 -3.37 14.87 -11.92
N SER A 33 -2.96 13.73 -11.38
CA SER A 33 -1.64 13.18 -11.71
C SER A 33 -1.67 12.33 -12.99
N ARG A 34 -1.09 12.85 -14.08
CA ARG A 34 -1.01 12.17 -15.40
C ARG A 34 0.14 11.16 -15.51
N LEU A 35 0.78 10.77 -14.40
CA LEU A 35 1.89 9.83 -14.46
C LEU A 35 1.32 8.40 -14.65
N PRO A 36 1.73 7.66 -15.70
CA PRO A 36 1.29 6.28 -15.91
C PRO A 36 1.61 5.35 -14.73
N ILE A 37 2.62 5.67 -13.93
CA ILE A 37 2.97 4.96 -12.69
C ILE A 37 1.87 5.06 -11.62
N LEU A 38 1.01 6.08 -11.71
CA LEU A 38 -0.14 6.36 -10.85
C LEU A 38 -1.46 5.91 -11.49
N GLN A 39 -1.41 5.39 -12.73
CA GLN A 39 -2.58 4.87 -13.42
C GLN A 39 -2.61 3.35 -13.27
N ILE A 40 -3.50 2.90 -12.39
CA ILE A 40 -4.02 1.53 -12.19
C ILE A 40 -3.42 0.76 -10.99
N PRO A 41 -4.20 0.54 -9.92
CA PRO A 41 -5.37 1.32 -9.51
C PRO A 41 -5.18 2.01 -8.17
N ASP A 42 -5.66 3.25 -8.17
CA ASP A 42 -5.99 4.08 -7.02
C ASP A 42 -4.83 4.58 -6.15
N ALA A 43 -4.96 5.85 -5.82
CA ALA A 43 -4.29 6.52 -4.73
C ALA A 43 -4.03 5.55 -3.58
N ILE A 44 -2.76 5.34 -3.20
CA ILE A 44 -2.47 4.59 -1.99
C ILE A 44 -3.07 5.40 -0.84
N SER A 45 -4.26 5.01 -0.44
CA SER A 45 -5.14 5.81 0.40
C SER A 45 -5.30 5.20 1.78
N SER A 46 -4.80 3.98 1.96
CA SER A 46 -4.78 3.26 3.22
C SER A 46 -3.54 2.36 3.31
N ALA A 47 -3.23 1.89 4.52
CA ALA A 47 -2.21 0.86 4.72
C ALA A 47 -2.46 -0.39 3.87
N PHE A 48 -3.72 -0.79 3.70
CA PHE A 48 -4.09 -1.91 2.84
C PHE A 48 -3.61 -1.70 1.40
N ASN A 49 -3.84 -0.51 0.82
CA ASN A 49 -3.37 -0.21 -0.53
C ASN A 49 -1.84 -0.23 -0.64
N LEU A 50 -1.15 0.23 0.41
CA LEU A 50 0.30 0.23 0.45
C LEU A 50 0.83 -1.21 0.46
N ILE A 51 0.24 -2.09 1.28
CA ILE A 51 0.61 -3.50 1.35
C ILE A 51 0.35 -4.17 0.00
N ALA A 52 -0.82 -3.96 -0.62
CA ALA A 52 -1.12 -4.52 -1.94
C ALA A 52 -0.10 -4.07 -2.99
N ARG A 53 0.32 -2.79 -2.98
CA ARG A 53 1.37 -2.30 -3.87
C ARG A 53 2.72 -2.98 -3.59
N ILE A 54 3.11 -3.15 -2.33
CA ILE A 54 4.37 -3.82 -1.97
C ILE A 54 4.31 -5.31 -2.33
N ALA A 55 3.16 -5.96 -2.21
CA ALA A 55 2.98 -7.36 -2.56
C ALA A 55 3.22 -7.60 -4.06
N VAL A 56 2.74 -6.70 -4.92
CA VAL A 56 2.95 -6.76 -6.37
C VAL A 56 4.33 -6.23 -6.78
N GLU A 57 4.83 -5.18 -6.11
CA GLU A 57 6.10 -4.54 -6.41
C GLU A 57 6.96 -4.33 -5.14
N PRO A 58 7.65 -5.38 -4.64
CA PRO A 58 8.36 -5.32 -3.36
C PRO A 58 9.49 -4.29 -3.27
N VAL A 59 9.99 -3.81 -4.41
CA VAL A 59 11.03 -2.77 -4.43
C VAL A 59 10.52 -1.43 -3.89
N VAL A 60 9.22 -1.17 -3.95
CA VAL A 60 8.58 0.05 -3.41
C VAL A 60 8.90 0.23 -1.93
N ALA A 61 8.80 -0.84 -1.14
CA ALA A 61 9.11 -0.82 0.29
C ALA A 61 10.53 -0.30 0.60
N ARG A 62 11.51 -0.63 -0.26
CA ARG A 62 12.90 -0.21 -0.07
C ARG A 62 13.13 1.25 -0.39
N TYR A 63 12.25 1.86 -1.19
CA TYR A 63 12.37 3.27 -1.55
C TYR A 63 11.82 4.20 -0.49
N ILE A 64 10.89 3.74 0.34
CA ILE A 64 10.27 4.53 1.39
C ILE A 64 11.30 4.83 2.49
N GLN A 65 11.55 6.12 2.71
CA GLN A 65 12.45 6.62 3.76
C GLN A 65 11.70 7.52 4.76
N GLU A 66 10.73 8.28 4.27
CA GLU A 66 9.79 9.03 5.10
C GLU A 66 8.40 8.44 4.84
N ALA A 67 7.73 7.97 5.88
CA ALA A 67 6.40 7.40 5.82
C ALA A 67 5.46 8.21 6.71
N ASP A 68 4.57 9.00 6.11
CA ASP A 68 3.55 9.75 6.82
C ASP A 68 2.19 9.04 6.71
N PHE A 69 1.84 8.33 7.76
CA PHE A 69 0.60 7.57 7.86
C PHE A 69 -0.53 8.33 8.55
N LYS A 70 -0.38 9.62 8.87
CA LYS A 70 -1.41 10.40 9.58
C LYS A 70 -2.79 10.34 8.94
N LYS A 71 -2.82 10.26 7.61
CA LYS A 71 -4.06 10.22 6.82
C LYS A 71 -4.68 8.83 6.70
N ASP A 72 -4.11 7.79 7.32
CA ASP A 72 -4.69 6.43 7.24
C ASP A 72 -6.06 6.37 7.92
N SER A 73 -6.15 7.01 9.09
CA SER A 73 -7.34 7.07 9.94
C SER A 73 -8.44 7.98 9.39
N GLU A 74 -8.12 8.82 8.40
CA GLU A 74 -9.09 9.68 7.73
C GLU A 74 -9.99 8.85 6.80
N ILE A 75 -11.25 8.67 7.18
CA ILE A 75 -12.26 8.04 6.32
C ILE A 75 -12.47 8.96 5.10
N SER A 76 -12.18 8.46 3.89
CA SER A 76 -12.50 9.20 2.66
C SER A 76 -14.01 9.22 2.46
N THR A 77 -14.66 10.36 2.71
CA THR A 77 -16.05 10.59 2.32
C THR A 77 -16.13 10.57 0.78
N GLY A 78 -16.58 9.44 0.21
CA GLY A 78 -16.78 9.31 -1.23
C GLY A 78 -16.01 8.15 -1.86
N LYS A 79 -16.45 6.93 -1.57
CA LYS A 79 -16.71 5.81 -2.47
C LYS A 79 -16.84 4.57 -1.58
N PRO A 80 -17.88 3.72 -1.77
CA PRO A 80 -17.81 2.36 -1.26
C PRO A 80 -16.52 1.74 -1.75
N HIS A 81 -15.90 0.91 -0.90
CA HIS A 81 -14.66 0.18 -1.14
C HIS A 81 -14.79 -0.86 -2.26
N HIS A 82 -15.24 -0.45 -3.44
CA HIS A 82 -14.93 -1.11 -4.70
C HIS A 82 -13.47 -0.82 -5.04
N PHE A 83 -12.57 -1.21 -4.13
CA PHE A 83 -11.32 -1.76 -4.60
C PHE A 83 -11.73 -2.98 -5.39
N VAL A 84 -11.61 -2.87 -6.71
CA VAL A 84 -11.49 -4.03 -7.56
C VAL A 84 -10.25 -4.76 -7.05
N THR A 85 -10.46 -5.65 -6.10
CA THR A 85 -9.60 -6.80 -5.87
C THR A 85 -9.62 -7.58 -7.17
N ASP A 86 -8.80 -7.15 -8.13
CA ASP A 86 -8.30 -8.10 -9.10
C ASP A 86 -7.72 -9.24 -8.26
N GLY A 87 -8.20 -10.47 -8.45
CA GLY A 87 -7.84 -11.61 -7.61
C GLY A 87 -6.32 -11.81 -7.51
N SER A 88 -5.56 -11.25 -8.47
CA SER A 88 -4.10 -11.17 -8.45
C SER A 88 -3.52 -10.45 -7.23
N HIS A 89 -4.15 -9.37 -6.74
CA HIS A 89 -3.64 -8.56 -5.62
C HIS A 89 -3.93 -9.22 -4.27
N ASP A 90 -5.11 -9.82 -4.12
CA ASP A 90 -5.46 -10.60 -2.93
C ASP A 90 -4.56 -11.82 -2.80
N GLU A 91 -4.28 -12.51 -3.91
CA GLU A 91 -3.36 -13.63 -3.92
C GLU A 91 -1.93 -13.20 -3.53
N ALA A 92 -1.44 -12.08 -4.08
CA ALA A 92 -0.14 -11.53 -3.71
C ALA A 92 -0.08 -11.15 -2.22
N MET A 93 -1.16 -10.56 -1.69
CA MET A 93 -1.26 -10.19 -0.28
C MET A 93 -1.31 -11.39 0.65
N MET A 94 -2.12 -12.40 0.33
CA MET A 94 -2.17 -13.65 1.10
C MET A 94 -0.82 -14.36 1.13
N ARG A 95 -0.11 -14.41 0.00
CA ARG A 95 1.26 -14.97 -0.07
C ARG A 95 2.23 -14.17 0.79
N LEU A 96 2.15 -12.83 0.78
CA LEU A 96 2.98 -11.96 1.59
C LEU A 96 2.74 -12.18 3.09
N LEU A 97 1.47 -12.25 3.52
CA LEU A 97 1.09 -12.53 4.90
C LEU A 97 1.55 -13.93 5.35
N ALA A 98 1.28 -14.96 4.56
CA ALA A 98 1.72 -16.33 4.86
C ALA A 98 3.25 -16.50 4.94
N GLY A 99 3.97 -15.68 4.18
CA GLY A 99 5.43 -15.63 4.16
C GLY A 99 6.06 -14.79 5.28
N SER A 100 5.27 -14.01 6.03
CA SER A 100 5.80 -13.06 7.02
C SER A 100 6.51 -13.78 8.18
N ALA A 101 7.78 -13.41 8.40
CA ALA A 101 8.53 -13.84 9.58
C ALA A 101 8.00 -13.16 10.85
N ASP A 102 7.57 -11.89 10.76
CA ASP A 102 7.07 -11.12 11.90
C ASP A 102 5.79 -11.72 12.46
N LEU A 103 4.83 -12.11 11.61
CA LEU A 103 3.60 -12.76 12.05
C LEU A 103 3.90 -14.11 12.72
N LYS A 104 4.80 -14.91 12.13
CA LYS A 104 5.23 -16.20 12.71
C LYS A 104 5.90 -16.02 14.06
N GLN A 105 6.78 -15.02 14.19
CA GLN A 105 7.46 -14.71 15.45
C GLN A 105 6.49 -14.22 16.53
N ALA A 106 5.44 -13.50 16.14
CA ALA A 106 4.37 -13.06 17.03
C ALA A 106 3.35 -14.16 17.36
N GLY A 107 3.46 -15.35 16.75
CA GLY A 107 2.49 -16.44 16.92
C GLY A 107 1.11 -16.12 16.31
N LEU A 108 1.06 -15.24 15.31
CA LEU A 108 -0.17 -14.80 14.66
C LEU A 108 -0.44 -15.63 13.40
N GLU A 109 -1.64 -16.22 13.32
CA GLU A 109 -2.09 -16.94 12.14
C GLU A 109 -2.48 -15.97 11.03
N TRP A 110 -1.80 -16.07 9.89
CA TRP A 110 -1.96 -15.10 8.78
C TRP A 110 -3.39 -15.05 8.23
N ARG A 111 -4.14 -16.16 8.30
CA ARG A 111 -5.53 -16.25 7.84
C ARG A 111 -6.46 -15.45 8.74
N GLU A 112 -6.31 -15.57 10.06
CA GLU A 112 -7.09 -14.82 11.03
C GLU A 112 -6.73 -13.33 10.94
N TYR A 113 -5.44 -13.03 10.83
CA TYR A 113 -4.94 -11.67 10.62
C TYR A 113 -5.54 -11.02 9.37
N TRP A 114 -5.61 -11.78 8.27
CA TRP A 114 -6.23 -11.34 7.03
C TRP A 114 -7.73 -11.09 7.19
N THR A 115 -8.46 -11.97 7.86
CA THR A 115 -9.89 -11.81 8.12
C THR A 115 -10.19 -10.51 8.85
N VAL A 116 -9.42 -10.17 9.90
CA VAL A 116 -9.63 -8.91 10.65
C VAL A 116 -9.38 -7.69 9.77
N ILE A 117 -8.34 -7.71 8.92
CA ILE A 117 -8.11 -6.64 7.94
C ILE A 117 -9.30 -6.50 7.00
N GLN A 118 -9.84 -7.61 6.50
CA GLN A 118 -11.01 -7.60 5.61
C GLN A 118 -12.26 -7.05 6.29
N GLU A 119 -12.51 -7.40 7.56
CA GLU A 119 -13.62 -6.84 8.35
C GLU A 119 -13.50 -5.32 8.52
N ASP A 120 -12.31 -4.83 8.91
CA ASP A 120 -12.05 -3.39 9.04
C ASP A 120 -12.30 -2.65 7.70
N LEU A 121 -11.87 -3.25 6.59
CA LEU A 121 -12.08 -2.70 5.25
C LEU A 121 -13.56 -2.73 4.85
N ASN A 122 -14.28 -3.80 5.13
CA ASN A 122 -15.71 -3.91 4.82
C ASN A 122 -16.54 -2.88 5.59
N ASP A 123 -16.15 -2.59 6.83
CA ASP A 123 -16.80 -1.58 7.67
C ASP A 123 -16.34 -0.14 7.39
N GLY A 124 -15.38 0.03 6.48
CA GLY A 124 -14.77 1.32 6.16
C GLY A 124 -14.10 2.01 7.34
N ARG A 125 -13.51 1.22 8.22
CA ARG A 125 -12.79 1.66 9.42
C ARG A 125 -11.29 1.62 9.20
N PHE A 126 -10.57 2.36 10.04
CA PHE A 126 -9.13 2.27 10.10
C PHE A 126 -8.69 0.90 10.61
N SER A 127 -7.88 0.18 9.83
CA SER A 127 -7.34 -1.11 10.23
C SER A 127 -5.97 -0.96 10.91
N GLN A 128 -5.95 -1.12 12.24
CA GLN A 128 -4.71 -1.17 13.01
C GLN A 128 -3.81 -2.32 12.58
N HIS A 129 -4.40 -3.46 12.19
CA HIS A 129 -3.68 -4.63 11.70
C HIS A 129 -2.98 -4.33 10.38
N ALA A 130 -3.68 -3.72 9.43
CA ALA A 130 -3.05 -3.31 8.17
C ALA A 130 -1.91 -2.30 8.42
N ALA A 131 -2.13 -1.29 9.28
CA ALA A 131 -1.12 -0.29 9.59
C ALA A 131 0.13 -0.91 10.26
N ALA A 132 -0.07 -1.78 11.25
CA ALA A 132 1.02 -2.47 11.94
C ALA A 132 1.82 -3.36 10.98
N PHE A 133 1.13 -4.14 10.14
CA PHE A 133 1.80 -4.99 9.16
C PHE A 133 2.55 -4.18 8.10
N ALA A 134 1.98 -3.07 7.62
CA ALA A 134 2.65 -2.20 6.66
C ALA A 134 4.00 -1.71 7.21
N LEU A 135 4.10 -1.40 8.51
CA LEU A 135 5.37 -0.97 9.13
C LEU A 135 6.46 -2.05 9.09
N THR A 136 6.09 -3.33 9.24
CA THR A 136 7.08 -4.42 9.20
C THR A 136 7.69 -4.60 7.81
N LEU A 137 6.99 -4.14 6.77
CA LEU A 137 7.44 -4.21 5.39
C LEU A 137 8.42 -3.09 5.01
N LEU A 138 8.69 -2.10 5.86
CA LEU A 138 9.43 -0.88 5.48
C LEU A 138 10.84 -0.82 6.08
N PRO A 139 11.84 -1.48 5.46
CA PRO A 139 13.17 -1.65 6.07
C PRO A 139 14.02 -0.39 6.15
N ASN A 140 13.67 0.68 5.43
CA ASN A 140 14.49 1.88 5.26
C ASN A 140 13.88 3.16 5.83
N VAL A 141 12.78 3.04 6.58
CA VAL A 141 12.10 4.19 7.19
C VAL A 141 13.00 4.85 8.23
N LYS A 142 13.15 6.17 8.08
CA LYS A 142 13.92 7.05 8.97
C LYS A 142 13.01 8.03 9.71
N PHE A 143 11.87 8.36 9.11
CA PHE A 143 10.86 9.24 9.69
C PHE A 143 9.50 8.61 9.53
N LEU A 144 8.77 8.53 10.63
CA LEU A 144 7.46 7.91 10.70
C LEU A 144 6.47 8.88 11.34
N GLY A 145 5.42 9.22 10.61
CA GLY A 145 4.20 9.83 11.15
C GLY A 145 3.17 8.72 11.34
N LEU A 146 2.67 8.53 12.55
CA LEU A 146 1.60 7.58 12.83
C LEU A 146 0.22 8.27 12.76
N PRO A 147 -0.86 7.51 12.50
CA PRO A 147 -2.25 7.98 12.58
C PRO A 147 -2.62 8.61 13.92
#